data_AF-A0A7S1D248-F1
#
_entry.id   AF-A0A7S1D248-F1
#
_cell.length_a   1.000
_cell.length_b   1.000
_cell.length_c   1.000
_cell.angle_alpha   90.00
_cell.angle_beta   90.00
_cell.angle_gamma   90.00
#
_symmetry.space_group_name_H-M   'P 1'
#
loop_
_entity.id
_entity.type
_entity.pdbx_description
1 polymer ?
#
loop_
_entity_poly.entity_id
_entity_poly.type
_entity_poly.pdbx_seq_one_letter_code
_entity_poly.pdbx_strand_id
1 'polypeptide(L)'
;LINFIEDEIASKDPVKVYFVPHGVEFMMLEFDFYEIDQWEGRDCIYAYVNNEEIDLNVYNQGVDEGLKRNTTENGIYWESRSTGPETQIGFNPYNDQIHHITAYIPKYIVAAGLLQLRLTTRIDDVDTNESSGFDNIKITAHKDCGPCIPDYMIVFEDFEDESIDGWTRGRLDFDMGFTT
;
A
#
# COMPACT_ATOMS: atom_id res chain seq x y z
N LEU A 1 -7.82 11.33 -20.22
CA LEU A 1 -9.03 11.53 -19.41
C LEU A 1 -10.05 10.41 -19.56
N ILE A 2 -10.34 9.91 -20.77
CA ILE A 2 -11.33 8.83 -20.94
C ILE A 2 -10.80 7.45 -20.49
N ASN A 3 -9.51 7.14 -20.72
CA ASN A 3 -8.95 5.83 -20.37
C ASN A 3 -8.79 5.57 -18.85
N PHE A 4 -8.66 6.62 -18.04
CA PHE A 4 -8.48 6.46 -16.58
C PHE A 4 -9.80 6.10 -15.88
N ILE A 5 -10.94 6.57 -16.41
CA ILE A 5 -12.26 6.32 -15.83
C ILE A 5 -12.70 4.88 -16.11
N GLU A 6 -12.27 4.28 -17.22
CA GLU A 6 -12.59 2.87 -17.54
C GLU A 6 -11.83 1.88 -16.64
N ASP A 7 -10.56 2.15 -16.30
CA ASP A 7 -9.78 1.33 -15.36
C ASP A 7 -10.28 1.46 -13.92
N GLU A 8 -10.76 2.64 -13.51
CA GLU A 8 -11.32 2.89 -12.17
C GLU A 8 -12.69 2.21 -11.96
N ILE A 9 -13.44 1.97 -13.04
CA ILE A 9 -14.74 1.25 -13.01
C ILE A 9 -14.54 -0.28 -13.10
N ALA A 10 -13.38 -0.76 -13.58
CA ALA A 10 -13.08 -2.19 -13.71
C ALA A 10 -12.30 -2.79 -12.53
N SER A 11 -11.58 -1.96 -11.76
CA SER A 11 -10.83 -2.36 -10.58
C SER A 11 -11.77 -2.69 -9.40
N LYS A 12 -11.67 -3.91 -8.83
CA LYS A 12 -12.38 -4.27 -7.58
C LYS A 12 -11.79 -3.59 -6.34
N ASP A 13 -10.62 -2.99 -6.50
CA ASP A 13 -9.81 -2.51 -5.39
C ASP A 13 -10.39 -1.22 -4.80
N PRO A 14 -10.41 -1.10 -3.46
CA PRO A 14 -10.93 0.10 -2.82
C PRO A 14 -10.06 1.31 -3.16
N VAL A 15 -10.75 2.41 -3.47
CA VAL A 15 -10.14 3.73 -3.67
C VAL A 15 -10.53 4.62 -2.49
N LYS A 16 -9.54 5.25 -1.87
CA LYS A 16 -9.73 6.18 -0.75
C LYS A 16 -9.28 7.57 -1.08
N VAL A 17 -10.05 8.56 -0.63
CA VAL A 17 -9.74 9.98 -0.85
C VAL A 17 -9.59 10.68 0.48
N TYR A 18 -8.47 11.40 0.65
CA TYR A 18 -8.13 12.14 1.85
C TYR A 18 -7.90 13.61 1.54
N PHE A 19 -8.30 14.49 2.47
CA PHE A 19 -7.99 15.91 2.39
C PHE A 19 -6.56 16.18 2.86
N VAL A 20 -5.78 16.83 2.00
CA VAL A 20 -4.39 17.20 2.30
C VAL A 20 -4.37 18.61 2.88
N PRO A 21 -3.78 18.81 4.07
CA PRO A 21 -3.74 20.12 4.69
C PRO A 21 -2.88 21.10 3.87
N HIS A 22 -3.20 22.38 3.93
CA HIS A 22 -2.37 23.40 3.29
C HIS A 22 -0.95 23.46 3.90
N GLY A 23 0.03 23.80 3.05
CA GLY A 23 1.43 24.00 3.44
C GLY A 23 2.25 22.72 3.56
N VAL A 24 1.78 21.61 2.99
CA VAL A 24 2.53 20.35 2.91
C VAL A 24 3.71 20.47 1.94
N GLU A 25 4.86 19.96 2.37
CA GLU A 25 6.06 19.80 1.56
C GLU A 25 6.15 18.40 0.95
N PHE A 26 5.79 17.36 1.71
CA PHE A 26 5.60 16.00 1.22
C PHE A 26 4.64 15.23 2.12
N MET A 27 4.06 14.17 1.57
CA MET A 27 3.27 13.18 2.29
C MET A 27 4.12 11.93 2.49
N MET A 28 3.95 11.26 3.62
CA MET A 28 4.51 9.94 3.89
C MET A 28 3.35 8.95 3.98
N LEU A 29 3.39 7.91 3.15
CA LEU A 29 2.49 6.76 3.18
C LEU A 29 3.26 5.59 3.75
N GLU A 30 2.74 4.98 4.81
CA GLU A 30 3.27 3.77 5.43
C GLU A 30 2.18 2.71 5.44
N PHE A 31 2.52 1.44 5.25
CA PHE A 31 1.61 0.31 5.42
C PHE A 31 2.40 -1.00 5.50
N ASP A 32 1.76 -2.03 6.02
CA ASP A 32 2.24 -3.40 5.96
C ASP A 32 1.56 -4.14 4.81
N PHE A 33 2.34 -4.93 4.09
CA PHE A 33 1.89 -5.82 3.03
C PHE A 33 2.16 -7.26 3.43
N TYR A 34 1.13 -8.10 3.32
CA TYR A 34 1.17 -9.51 3.66
C TYR A 34 1.27 -10.31 2.36
N GLU A 35 2.43 -10.90 2.14
CA GLU A 35 2.69 -11.90 1.11
C GLU A 35 2.29 -13.27 1.68
N ILE A 36 1.14 -13.78 1.26
CA ILE A 36 0.55 -15.01 1.82
C ILE A 36 0.46 -16.06 0.71
N ASP A 37 0.82 -17.29 1.06
CA ASP A 37 0.79 -18.44 0.16
C ASP A 37 1.82 -18.35 -0.99
N GLN A 38 1.47 -18.78 -2.20
CA GLN A 38 2.43 -19.16 -3.25
C GLN A 38 2.80 -18.04 -4.23
N TRP A 39 3.23 -16.88 -3.72
CA TRP A 39 3.70 -15.77 -4.57
C TRP A 39 4.87 -16.18 -5.47
N GLU A 40 4.78 -15.84 -6.75
CA GLU A 40 5.79 -16.12 -7.77
C GLU A 40 6.53 -14.86 -8.21
N GLY A 41 7.76 -14.98 -8.72
CA GLY A 41 8.62 -13.85 -9.13
C GLY A 41 8.13 -12.96 -10.28
N ARG A 42 6.84 -13.00 -10.62
CA ARG A 42 6.14 -12.10 -11.53
C ARG A 42 4.96 -11.38 -10.85
N ASP A 43 4.62 -11.76 -9.62
CA ASP A 43 3.57 -11.15 -8.82
C ASP A 43 4.07 -9.84 -8.23
N CYS A 44 3.31 -8.78 -8.46
CA CYS A 44 3.71 -7.42 -8.12
C CYS A 44 2.69 -6.75 -7.21
N ILE A 45 3.17 -5.82 -6.39
CA ILE A 45 2.32 -4.83 -5.74
C ILE A 45 2.48 -3.46 -6.38
N TYR A 46 1.38 -2.71 -6.42
CA TYR A 46 1.37 -1.32 -6.88
C TYR A 46 0.56 -0.45 -5.91
N ALA A 47 0.99 0.80 -5.79
CA ALA A 47 0.19 1.86 -5.19
C ALA A 47 -0.12 2.91 -6.26
N TYR A 48 -1.36 3.40 -6.29
CA TYR A 48 -1.73 4.56 -7.07
C TYR A 48 -1.99 5.72 -6.13
N VAL A 49 -1.28 6.83 -6.35
CA VAL A 49 -1.46 8.07 -5.60
C VAL A 49 -1.88 9.16 -6.58
N ASN A 50 -3.14 9.58 -6.49
CA ASN A 50 -3.79 10.39 -7.52
C ASN A 50 -3.66 9.71 -8.89
N ASN A 51 -2.93 10.31 -9.83
CA ASN A 51 -2.74 9.76 -11.18
C ASN A 51 -1.40 9.05 -11.37
N GLU A 52 -0.58 8.94 -10.31
CA GLU A 52 0.73 8.33 -10.39
C GLU A 52 0.66 6.86 -9.94
N GLU A 53 1.06 5.95 -10.83
CA GLU A 53 1.33 4.55 -10.50
C GLU A 53 2.73 4.46 -9.87
N ILE A 54 2.83 3.68 -8.79
CA ILE A 54 4.07 3.36 -8.10
C ILE A 54 4.25 1.84 -8.21
N ASP A 55 5.28 1.39 -8.92
CA ASP A 55 5.67 -0.02 -8.93
C ASP A 55 6.44 -0.32 -7.64
N LEU A 56 5.82 -1.08 -6.75
CA LEU A 56 6.39 -1.49 -5.47
C LEU A 56 7.15 -2.83 -5.58
N ASN A 57 7.41 -3.26 -6.81
CA ASN A 57 8.25 -4.39 -7.21
C ASN A 57 7.57 -5.77 -7.08
N VAL A 58 8.28 -6.78 -7.58
CA VAL A 58 7.89 -8.20 -7.51
C VAL A 58 8.20 -8.81 -6.14
N TYR A 59 7.41 -9.79 -5.74
CA TYR A 59 7.60 -10.59 -4.52
C TYR A 59 7.62 -12.07 -4.87
N ASN A 60 8.25 -12.91 -4.05
CA ASN A 60 8.39 -14.32 -4.35
C ASN A 60 8.61 -15.17 -3.09
N GLN A 61 7.71 -16.13 -2.89
CA GLN A 61 7.76 -17.09 -1.80
C GLN A 61 9.13 -17.80 -1.72
N GLY A 62 9.55 -18.12 -0.49
CA GLY A 62 10.78 -18.89 -0.26
C GLY A 62 12.03 -18.01 -0.23
N VAL A 63 11.85 -16.69 -0.27
CA VAL A 63 12.93 -15.69 -0.29
C VAL A 63 12.60 -14.63 0.72
N ASP A 64 13.53 -14.36 1.63
CA ASP A 64 13.49 -13.13 2.43
C ASP A 64 14.04 -11.99 1.57
N GLU A 65 13.17 -11.10 1.09
CA GLU A 65 13.62 -10.03 0.20
C GLU A 65 14.37 -8.89 0.90
N GLY A 66 14.35 -8.84 2.22
CA GLY A 66 15.07 -7.84 3.00
C GLY A 66 14.66 -6.42 2.61
N LEU A 67 15.62 -5.60 2.14
CA LEU A 67 15.38 -4.21 1.76
C LEU A 67 15.27 -4.05 0.24
N LYS A 68 14.06 -3.74 -0.24
CA LYS A 68 13.77 -3.24 -1.59
C LYS A 68 13.57 -1.72 -1.54
N ARG A 69 13.99 -1.00 -2.59
CA ARG A 69 13.75 0.45 -2.72
C ARG A 69 13.85 0.89 -4.17
N ASN A 70 13.15 1.94 -4.53
CA ASN A 70 13.37 2.62 -5.81
C ASN A 70 14.43 3.75 -5.67
N THR A 71 14.85 4.33 -6.78
CA THR A 71 15.66 5.56 -6.76
C THR A 71 14.76 6.80 -6.76
N THR A 72 13.73 6.82 -7.62
CA THR A 72 12.53 7.68 -7.59
C THR A 72 11.70 7.36 -8.84
N GLU A 73 10.39 7.13 -8.71
CA GLU A 73 9.46 6.97 -9.83
C GLU A 73 8.44 8.11 -9.77
N ASN A 74 8.36 8.94 -10.81
CA ASN A 74 7.52 10.16 -10.81
C ASN A 74 7.74 11.03 -9.56
N GLY A 75 9.01 11.12 -9.11
CA GLY A 75 9.42 11.84 -7.90
C GLY A 75 8.95 11.25 -6.57
N ILE A 76 8.27 10.11 -6.57
CA ILE A 76 7.95 9.32 -5.38
C ILE A 76 9.13 8.38 -5.08
N TYR A 77 9.67 8.48 -3.88
CA TYR A 77 10.64 7.52 -3.34
C TYR A 77 9.91 6.52 -2.45
N TRP A 78 10.25 5.24 -2.52
CA TRP A 78 9.73 4.24 -1.60
C TRP A 78 10.78 3.22 -1.18
N GLU A 79 10.59 2.66 0.00
CA GLU A 79 11.31 1.48 0.49
C GLU A 79 10.33 0.44 1.04
N SER A 80 10.65 -0.84 0.84
CA SER A 80 9.97 -2.00 1.42
C SER A 80 10.99 -2.79 2.22
N ARG A 81 10.62 -3.18 3.44
CA ARG A 81 11.47 -3.96 4.32
C ARG A 81 10.71 -5.17 4.86
N SER A 82 11.24 -6.37 4.65
CA SER A 82 10.75 -7.56 5.35
C SER A 82 10.84 -7.35 6.86
N THR A 83 9.74 -7.56 7.58
CA THR A 83 9.65 -7.34 9.04
C THR A 83 10.30 -8.48 9.85
N GLY A 84 10.57 -9.60 9.19
CA GLY A 84 11.24 -10.77 9.71
C GLY A 84 11.48 -11.81 8.60
N PRO A 85 12.14 -12.93 8.90
CA PRO A 85 12.28 -14.02 7.95
C PRO A 85 10.90 -14.60 7.59
N GLU A 86 10.82 -15.23 6.42
CA GLU A 86 9.64 -16.00 6.01
C GLU A 86 9.23 -17.02 7.09
N THR A 87 7.94 -17.08 7.40
CA THR A 87 7.37 -17.99 8.40
C THR A 87 5.94 -18.29 8.05
N GLN A 88 5.42 -19.45 8.44
CA GLN A 88 4.00 -19.74 8.30
C GLN A 88 3.19 -18.80 9.21
N ILE A 89 2.47 -17.83 8.64
CA ILE A 89 1.62 -16.86 9.35
C ILE A 89 0.17 -17.38 9.40
N GLY A 90 -0.25 -18.23 8.45
CA GLY A 90 -1.53 -18.94 8.55
C GLY A 90 -1.92 -19.82 7.37
N PHE A 91 -3.17 -20.30 7.41
CA PHE A 91 -3.98 -20.92 6.33
C PHE A 91 -3.50 -22.19 5.62
N ASN A 92 -2.20 -22.40 5.37
CA ASN A 92 -1.67 -23.58 4.66
C ASN A 92 -0.15 -23.79 4.97
N PRO A 93 0.59 -24.71 4.32
CA PRO A 93 1.97 -25.04 4.72
C PRO A 93 3.05 -24.12 4.12
N TYR A 94 2.65 -23.03 3.47
CA TYR A 94 3.57 -22.09 2.87
C TYR A 94 4.19 -21.16 3.92
N ASN A 95 5.38 -20.66 3.62
CA ASN A 95 5.96 -19.58 4.42
C ASN A 95 5.47 -18.25 3.82
N ASP A 96 4.93 -17.43 4.69
CA ASP A 96 4.43 -16.09 4.39
C ASP A 96 5.47 -15.06 4.84
N GLN A 97 5.36 -13.83 4.34
CA GLN A 97 6.19 -12.72 4.80
C GLN A 97 5.40 -11.42 4.90
N ILE A 98 5.71 -10.61 5.92
CA ILE A 98 5.16 -9.27 6.07
C ILE A 98 6.25 -8.26 5.72
N HIS A 99 5.87 -7.30 4.91
CA HIS A 99 6.72 -6.22 4.42
C HIS A 99 6.20 -4.89 4.91
N HIS A 100 7.07 -4.06 5.48
CA HIS A 100 6.73 -2.68 5.82
C HIS A 100 7.16 -1.75 4.69
N ILE A 101 6.22 -1.02 4.11
CA ILE A 101 6.45 -0.10 3.00
C ILE A 101 6.36 1.33 3.53
N THR A 102 7.30 2.17 3.12
CA THR A 102 7.28 3.62 3.32
C THR A 102 7.49 4.32 1.98
N ALA A 103 6.55 5.18 1.59
CA ALA A 103 6.61 6.00 0.38
C ALA A 103 6.52 7.49 0.69
N TYR A 104 7.34 8.29 0.00
CA TYR A 104 7.45 9.74 0.14
C TYR A 104 6.90 10.40 -1.12
N ILE A 105 5.74 11.03 -0.98
CA ILE A 105 4.97 11.61 -2.07
C ILE A 105 5.19 13.13 -2.09
N PRO A 106 5.78 13.69 -3.15
CA PRO A 106 6.06 15.13 -3.21
C PRO A 106 4.79 15.99 -3.34
N LYS A 107 4.83 17.22 -2.80
CA LYS A 107 3.68 18.14 -2.77
C LYS A 107 2.99 18.39 -4.11
N TYR A 108 3.70 18.32 -5.23
CA TYR A 108 3.11 18.63 -6.53
C TYR A 108 2.06 17.58 -6.96
N ILE A 109 2.17 16.35 -6.46
CA ILE A 109 1.19 15.28 -6.69
C ILE A 109 -0.12 15.58 -5.96
N VAL A 110 -0.04 16.18 -4.77
CA VAL A 110 -1.18 16.50 -3.90
C VAL A 110 -1.57 17.98 -3.92
N ALA A 111 -1.13 18.73 -4.94
CA ALA A 111 -1.31 20.19 -5.02
C ALA A 111 -2.78 20.64 -5.04
N ALA A 112 -3.70 19.76 -5.43
CA ALA A 112 -5.14 20.01 -5.39
C ALA A 112 -5.76 19.93 -3.98
N GLY A 113 -4.96 19.62 -2.95
CA GLY A 113 -5.45 19.44 -1.58
C GLY A 113 -6.13 18.08 -1.36
N LEU A 114 -5.89 17.11 -2.25
CA LEU A 114 -6.46 15.77 -2.19
C LEU A 114 -5.38 14.72 -2.44
N LEU A 115 -5.50 13.59 -1.75
CA LEU A 115 -4.74 12.37 -1.97
C LEU A 115 -5.75 11.24 -2.18
N GLN A 116 -5.79 10.70 -3.39
CA GLN A 116 -6.50 9.48 -3.74
C GLN A 116 -5.51 8.31 -3.67
N LEU A 117 -5.79 7.30 -2.85
CA LEU A 117 -4.98 6.10 -2.66
C LEU A 117 -5.73 4.88 -3.18
N ARG A 118 -5.03 4.04 -3.94
CA ARG A 118 -5.45 2.67 -4.27
C ARG A 118 -4.25 1.74 -4.11
N LEU A 119 -4.45 0.61 -3.44
CA LEU A 119 -3.44 -0.44 -3.30
C LEU A 119 -3.88 -1.66 -4.09
N THR A 120 -2.98 -2.21 -4.90
CA THR A 120 -3.26 -3.40 -5.71
C THR A 120 -2.15 -4.41 -5.74
N THR A 121 -2.54 -5.65 -6.00
CA THR A 121 -1.71 -6.73 -6.49
C THR A 121 -1.94 -6.94 -7.98
N ARG A 122 -0.94 -7.43 -8.69
CA ARG A 122 -1.09 -8.08 -10.00
C ARG A 122 -0.47 -9.45 -9.86
N ILE A 123 -1.33 -10.46 -9.75
CA ILE A 123 -0.94 -11.87 -9.64
C ILE A 123 -1.07 -12.49 -11.03
N ASP A 124 -0.13 -13.36 -11.39
CA ASP A 124 0.00 -13.81 -12.77
C ASP A 124 -0.34 -15.30 -13.02
N ASP A 125 -0.66 -16.04 -11.96
CA ASP A 125 -1.19 -17.41 -11.98
C ASP A 125 -2.63 -17.49 -11.42
N VAL A 126 -3.12 -18.70 -11.12
CA VAL A 126 -4.47 -18.97 -10.62
C VAL A 126 -4.68 -18.32 -9.25
N ASP A 127 -5.51 -17.27 -9.18
CA ASP A 127 -5.95 -16.54 -7.96
C ASP A 127 -6.40 -17.39 -6.73
N THR A 128 -6.37 -18.72 -6.80
CA THR A 128 -6.83 -19.65 -5.75
C THR A 128 -5.77 -20.10 -4.75
N ASN A 129 -4.48 -19.78 -4.96
CA ASN A 129 -3.39 -20.21 -4.07
C ASN A 129 -2.39 -19.10 -3.73
N GLU A 130 -2.69 -17.84 -4.06
CA GLU A 130 -1.99 -16.66 -3.61
C GLU A 130 -2.99 -15.73 -2.91
N SER A 131 -2.59 -15.24 -1.73
CA SER A 131 -3.38 -14.26 -0.98
C SER A 131 -2.53 -13.05 -0.64
N SER A 132 -3.16 -11.90 -0.49
CA SER A 132 -2.45 -10.64 -0.26
C SER A 132 -3.18 -9.79 0.75
N GLY A 133 -2.52 -9.21 1.75
CA GLY A 133 -3.14 -8.29 2.71
C GLY A 133 -2.47 -6.92 2.73
N PHE A 134 -3.23 -5.86 3.02
CA PHE A 134 -2.69 -4.56 3.40
C PHE A 134 -3.21 -4.18 4.78
N ASP A 135 -2.32 -3.72 5.65
CA ASP A 135 -2.62 -3.38 7.04
C ASP A 135 -1.80 -2.15 7.50
N ASN A 136 -2.08 -1.61 8.69
CA ASN A 136 -1.36 -0.52 9.34
C ASN A 136 -1.16 0.70 8.42
N ILE A 137 -2.15 1.02 7.60
CA ILE A 137 -2.09 2.08 6.61
C ILE A 137 -2.08 3.42 7.33
N LYS A 138 -1.00 4.17 7.15
CA LYS A 138 -0.77 5.46 7.79
C LYS A 138 -0.38 6.51 6.77
N ILE A 139 -1.05 7.64 6.80
CA ILE A 139 -0.70 8.79 5.95
C ILE A 139 -0.36 9.97 6.85
N THR A 140 0.85 10.50 6.67
CA THR A 140 1.37 11.63 7.44
C THR A 140 1.73 12.79 6.52
N ALA A 141 1.28 13.99 6.85
CA ALA A 141 1.53 15.20 6.09
C ALA A 141 2.67 16.00 6.71
N HIS A 142 3.80 16.12 6.02
CA HIS A 142 4.97 16.86 6.50
C HIS A 142 4.94 18.28 5.93
N LYS A 143 5.06 19.29 6.79
CA LYS A 143 5.03 20.71 6.42
C LYS A 143 6.41 21.34 6.60
N ASP A 144 6.79 22.21 5.68
CA ASP A 144 7.96 23.07 5.85
C ASP A 144 7.55 24.33 6.62
N CYS A 145 7.59 24.27 7.96
CA CYS A 145 7.14 25.37 8.82
C CYS A 145 8.19 25.91 9.81
N GLY A 146 9.49 25.76 9.52
CA GLY A 146 10.55 26.29 10.40
C GLY A 146 10.50 25.68 11.82
N PRO A 147 10.63 26.45 12.92
CA PRO A 147 10.68 25.90 14.29
C PRO A 147 9.33 25.35 14.81
N CYS A 148 8.30 25.25 13.98
CA CYS A 148 7.05 24.59 14.30
C CYS A 148 7.16 23.11 13.91
N ILE A 149 6.99 22.19 14.87
CA ILE A 149 6.93 20.75 14.61
C ILE A 149 5.46 20.30 14.67
N PRO A 150 5.12 19.10 14.21
CA PRO A 150 5.58 18.34 13.04
C PRO A 150 4.34 17.88 12.25
N ASP A 151 4.53 17.24 11.12
CA ASP A 151 3.84 15.99 10.75
C ASP A 151 2.40 15.80 11.28
N TYR A 152 1.41 15.98 10.39
CA TYR A 152 0.00 15.75 10.70
C TYR A 152 -0.45 14.39 10.17
N MET A 153 -0.78 13.46 11.07
CA MET A 153 -1.39 12.18 10.69
C MET A 153 -2.80 12.46 10.13
N ILE A 154 -3.00 12.13 8.86
CA ILE A 154 -4.28 12.23 8.16
C ILE A 154 -5.15 11.03 8.45
N VAL A 155 -4.56 9.83 8.43
CA VAL A 155 -5.25 8.57 8.70
C VAL A 155 -4.27 7.58 9.32
N PHE A 156 -4.84 6.73 10.16
CA PHE A 156 -4.28 5.45 10.57
C PHE A 156 -5.41 4.42 10.52
N GLU A 157 -5.18 3.33 9.82
CA GLU A 157 -6.13 2.23 9.63
C GLU A 157 -5.39 0.91 9.85
N ASP A 158 -5.73 0.22 10.93
CA ASP A 158 -5.21 -1.09 11.31
C ASP A 158 -6.28 -2.20 11.17
N PHE A 159 -7.50 -1.86 10.74
CA PHE A 159 -8.62 -2.79 10.57
C PHE A 159 -9.05 -3.57 11.82
N GLU A 160 -8.63 -3.15 13.02
CA GLU A 160 -8.89 -3.86 14.28
C GLU A 160 -10.15 -3.37 15.03
N ASP A 161 -10.73 -2.23 14.62
CA ASP A 161 -11.80 -1.56 15.37
C ASP A 161 -13.24 -1.85 14.85
N GLU A 162 -13.39 -2.86 13.98
CA GLU A 162 -14.63 -3.22 13.25
C GLU A 162 -15.22 -2.07 12.39
N SER A 163 -14.60 -0.88 12.40
CA SER A 163 -14.99 0.27 11.60
C SER A 163 -14.38 0.09 10.23
N ILE A 164 -15.23 -0.13 9.24
CA ILE A 164 -14.76 -0.24 7.87
C ILE A 164 -14.28 1.10 7.31
N ASP A 165 -14.52 2.27 7.94
CA ASP A 165 -14.26 3.65 7.43
C ASP A 165 -14.36 3.83 5.89
N GLY A 166 -15.19 3.03 5.22
CA GLY A 166 -15.33 2.86 3.77
C GLY A 166 -14.26 2.02 3.03
N TRP A 167 -13.25 1.47 3.70
CA TRP A 167 -12.41 0.36 3.21
C TRP A 167 -13.25 -0.92 3.31
N THR A 168 -13.38 -1.69 2.25
CA THR A 168 -14.22 -2.89 2.27
C THR A 168 -13.49 -4.06 2.92
N ARG A 169 -13.33 -4.04 4.27
CA ARG A 169 -12.45 -4.94 5.04
C ARG A 169 -10.99 -4.77 4.57
N GLY A 170 -9.97 -5.10 5.37
CA GLY A 170 -8.61 -5.18 4.81
C GLY A 170 -8.67 -5.98 3.50
N ARG A 171 -8.05 -5.50 2.41
CA ARG A 171 -8.08 -6.25 1.15
C ARG A 171 -7.22 -7.48 1.34
N LEU A 172 -7.86 -8.59 1.70
CA LEU A 172 -7.39 -9.94 1.45
C LEU A 172 -7.95 -10.36 0.09
N ASP A 173 -7.10 -10.71 -0.87
CA ASP A 173 -7.56 -11.18 -2.20
C ASP A 173 -8.15 -12.60 -2.19
N PHE A 174 -8.53 -13.11 -1.00
CA PHE A 174 -9.39 -14.28 -0.84
C PHE A 174 -10.50 -14.00 0.20
N ASP A 175 -11.65 -14.64 0.01
CA ASP A 175 -13.00 -14.42 0.60
C ASP A 175 -13.12 -14.53 2.15
N MET A 176 -12.04 -14.31 2.88
CA MET A 176 -12.00 -14.27 4.33
C MET A 176 -11.27 -12.99 4.74
N GLY A 177 -12.02 -11.88 4.83
CA GLY A 177 -11.48 -10.66 5.44
C GLY A 177 -10.90 -10.98 6.83
N PHE A 178 -9.93 -10.19 7.28
CA PHE A 178 -9.40 -10.31 8.63
C PHE A 178 -10.57 -10.30 9.62
N THR A 179 -10.75 -11.43 10.33
CA THR A 179 -11.51 -11.46 11.56
C THR A 179 -10.50 -11.49 12.68
N THR A 180 -10.58 -10.49 13.54
CA THR A 180 -9.94 -10.48 14.86
C THR A 180 -10.38 -11.67 15.70
#